data_AF-A0A0G4M1D8-F1
#
_entry.id   AF-A0A0G4M1D8-F1
#
_cell.length_a   1.000
_cell.length_b   1.000
_cell.length_c   1.000
_cell.angle_alpha   90.00
_cell.angle_beta   90.00
_cell.angle_gamma   90.00
#
_symmetry.space_group_name_H-M   'P 1'
#
loop_
_entity.id
_entity.type
_entity.pdbx_description
1 polymer ?
#
loop_
_entity_poly.entity_id
_entity_poly.type
_entity_poly.pdbx_seq_one_letter_code
_entity_poly.pdbx_strand_id
1 'polypeptide(L)'
;MSLPPIVSVTLQGVVLSATSNLLAQALTSFRDDKPFVVDWVPVVQFIIWTIVNTPPNYLWQDFLESTFPAYHAAPTTAAVEKAARSDDAALDQAAARSALVEPKLNIRNTLTKTLLDQTAGAAVNTFLFALFMNGLKAAMRRPAGLDSPAQSAAFLASGAAIDYARVDWRAVLAQVRREFVPIITAGWRLWPAVSLVNFAFVKTVPMRNLVGGLAGVGWGIYMS
;
A
#
# COMPACT_ATOMS: atom_id res chain seq x y z
N MET A 1 17.44 -12.26 15.58
CA MET A 1 16.71 -11.00 15.85
C MET A 1 15.64 -10.85 14.77
N SER A 2 14.38 -10.60 15.14
CA SER A 2 13.34 -10.28 14.17
C SER A 2 13.59 -8.89 13.58
N LEU A 3 13.34 -8.72 12.28
CA LEU A 3 13.44 -7.42 11.63
C LEU A 3 12.36 -6.45 12.17
N PRO A 4 12.61 -5.13 12.19
CA PRO A 4 11.57 -4.15 12.49
C PRO A 4 10.38 -4.32 11.54
N PRO A 5 9.12 -4.16 12.01
CA PRO A 5 7.92 -4.38 11.19
C PRO A 5 7.91 -3.57 9.89
N ILE A 6 8.32 -2.29 9.94
CA ILE A 6 8.40 -1.42 8.77
C ILE A 6 9.37 -1.94 7.70
N VAL A 7 10.50 -2.54 8.12
CA VAL A 7 11.48 -3.14 7.22
C VAL A 7 10.90 -4.42 6.60
N SER A 8 10.27 -5.27 7.41
CA SER A 8 9.64 -6.50 6.91
C SER A 8 8.56 -6.22 5.88
N VAL A 9 7.67 -5.26 6.15
CA VAL A 9 6.61 -4.84 5.23
C VAL A 9 7.19 -4.24 3.95
N THR A 10 8.25 -3.44 4.05
CA THR A 10 8.92 -2.88 2.87
C THR A 10 9.53 -3.97 1.99
N LEU A 11 10.22 -4.96 2.58
CA LEU A 11 10.77 -6.09 1.84
C LEU A 11 9.68 -6.94 1.17
N GLN A 12 8.57 -7.21 1.87
CA GLN A 12 7.42 -7.90 1.30
C GLN A 12 6.83 -7.11 0.12
N GLY A 13 6.69 -5.79 0.29
CA GLY A 13 6.25 -4.88 -0.76
C GLY A 13 7.14 -4.94 -1.99
N VAL A 14 8.47 -4.93 -1.81
CA VAL A 14 9.44 -5.02 -2.91
C VAL A 14 9.26 -6.31 -3.72
N VAL A 15 9.15 -7.45 -3.04
CA VAL A 15 8.94 -8.75 -3.71
C VAL A 15 7.63 -8.74 -4.48
N LEU A 16 6.56 -8.25 -3.86
CA LEU A 16 5.24 -8.17 -4.47
C LEU A 16 5.21 -7.24 -5.69
N SER A 17 5.86 -6.08 -5.58
CA SER A 17 5.94 -5.08 -6.64
C SER A 17 6.75 -5.59 -7.85
N ALA A 18 7.91 -6.21 -7.60
CA ALA A 18 8.72 -6.82 -8.65
C ALA A 18 7.94 -7.92 -9.38
N THR A 19 7.28 -8.80 -8.63
CA THR A 19 6.47 -9.90 -9.19
C THR A 19 5.29 -9.35 -9.99
N SER A 20 4.58 -8.36 -9.46
CA SER A 20 3.47 -7.70 -10.14
C SER A 20 3.91 -7.05 -11.45
N ASN A 21 5.07 -6.41 -11.50
CA ASN A 21 5.56 -5.78 -12.72
C ASN A 21 5.92 -6.84 -13.78
N LEU A 22 6.59 -7.92 -13.39
CA LEU A 22 6.90 -9.04 -14.29
C LEU A 22 5.62 -9.68 -14.87
N LEU A 23 4.60 -9.87 -14.04
CA LEU A 23 3.29 -10.35 -14.48
C LEU A 23 2.62 -9.39 -15.47
N ALA A 24 2.67 -8.08 -15.20
CA ALA A 24 2.13 -7.08 -16.12
C ALA A 24 2.84 -7.10 -17.49
N GLN A 25 4.17 -7.24 -17.51
CA GLN A 25 4.95 -7.39 -18.75
C GLN A 25 4.58 -8.68 -19.51
N ALA A 26 4.39 -9.80 -18.79
CA ALA A 26 3.99 -11.08 -19.38
C ALA A 26 2.59 -11.00 -19.99
N LEU A 27 1.63 -10.40 -19.27
CA LEU A 27 0.26 -10.21 -19.76
C LEU A 27 0.23 -9.28 -20.99
N THR A 28 1.01 -8.21 -20.98
CA THR A 28 1.11 -7.29 -22.13
C THR A 28 1.69 -8.01 -23.35
N SER A 29 2.75 -8.81 -23.17
CA SER A 29 3.35 -9.60 -24.25
C SER A 29 2.38 -10.61 -24.84
N PHE A 30 1.58 -11.26 -23.98
CA PHE A 30 0.53 -12.19 -24.39
C PHE A 30 -0.61 -11.51 -25.16
N ARG A 31 -1.05 -10.31 -24.72
CA ARG A 31 -2.11 -9.55 -25.41
C ARG A 31 -1.67 -9.00 -26.77
N ASP A 32 -0.39 -8.64 -26.89
CA ASP A 32 0.18 -8.02 -28.09
C ASP A 32 0.75 -9.04 -29.10
N ASP A 33 0.63 -10.35 -28.85
CA ASP A 33 1.27 -11.42 -29.64
C ASP A 33 2.78 -11.21 -29.87
N LYS A 34 3.47 -10.65 -28.87
CA LYS A 34 4.91 -10.37 -28.90
C LYS A 34 5.69 -11.39 -28.07
N PRO A 35 6.95 -11.70 -28.44
CA PRO A 35 7.83 -12.48 -27.57
C PRO A 35 7.95 -11.84 -26.20
N PHE A 36 7.79 -12.64 -25.14
CA PHE A 36 7.99 -12.16 -23.78
C PHE A 36 9.47 -11.84 -23.55
N VAL A 37 9.78 -10.56 -23.44
CA VAL A 37 11.12 -10.05 -23.13
C VAL A 37 11.04 -9.22 -21.86
N VAL A 38 11.80 -9.62 -20.85
CA VAL A 38 11.86 -8.90 -19.57
C VAL A 38 12.61 -7.59 -19.76
N ASP A 39 11.94 -6.48 -19.46
CA ASP A 39 12.56 -5.19 -19.26
C ASP A 39 12.75 -4.92 -17.78
N TRP A 40 14.02 -4.88 -17.34
CA TRP A 40 14.36 -4.63 -15.95
C TRP A 40 14.20 -3.17 -15.53
N VAL A 41 14.15 -2.23 -16.47
CA VAL A 41 13.99 -0.80 -16.18
C VAL A 41 12.71 -0.51 -15.40
N PRO A 42 11.51 -0.88 -15.89
CA PRO A 42 10.28 -0.71 -15.12
C PRO A 42 10.29 -1.51 -13.82
N VAL A 43 10.87 -2.72 -13.79
CA VAL A 43 10.97 -3.51 -12.54
C VAL A 43 11.72 -2.72 -11.46
N VAL A 44 12.89 -2.15 -11.80
CA VAL A 44 13.66 -1.33 -10.87
C VAL A 44 12.91 -0.06 -10.49
N GLN A 45 12.24 0.61 -11.43
CA GLN A 45 11.43 1.80 -11.11
C GLN A 45 10.35 1.50 -10.05
N PHE A 46 9.64 0.39 -10.21
CA PHE A 46 8.61 -0.06 -9.27
C PHE A 46 9.20 -0.48 -7.92
N ILE A 47 10.39 -1.10 -7.90
CA ILE A 47 11.11 -1.43 -6.65
C ILE A 47 11.50 -0.14 -5.91
N ILE A 48 12.12 0.83 -6.59
CA ILE A 48 12.51 2.11 -5.98
C ILE A 48 11.26 2.82 -5.43
N TRP A 49 10.19 2.91 -6.22
CA TRP A 49 8.92 3.46 -5.76
C TRP A 49 8.44 2.76 -4.48
N THR A 50 8.46 1.43 -4.45
CA THR A 50 7.96 0.67 -3.31
C THR A 50 8.81 0.89 -2.05
N ILE A 51 10.13 0.97 -2.17
CA ILE A 51 11.04 1.27 -1.06
C ILE A 51 10.75 2.66 -0.49
N VAL A 52 10.50 3.66 -1.36
CA VAL A 52 10.24 5.04 -0.95
C VAL A 52 8.83 5.21 -0.38
N ASN A 53 7.85 4.54 -0.96
CA ASN A 53 6.43 4.75 -0.67
C ASN A 53 5.91 3.93 0.51
N THR A 54 6.44 2.73 0.74
CA THR A 54 5.94 1.83 1.79
C THR A 54 6.15 2.39 3.19
N PRO A 55 7.32 2.97 3.56
CA PRO A 55 7.52 3.49 4.90
C PRO A 55 6.58 4.65 5.28
N PRO A 56 6.40 5.71 4.44
CA PRO A 56 5.42 6.77 4.73
C PRO A 56 3.99 6.24 4.86
N ASN A 57 3.57 5.30 4.01
CA ASN A 57 2.25 4.69 4.12
C ASN A 57 2.07 3.89 5.41
N TYR A 58 3.11 3.13 5.82
CA TYR A 58 3.11 2.44 7.10
C TYR A 58 2.95 3.40 8.27
N LEU A 59 3.72 4.49 8.29
CA LEU A 59 3.65 5.51 9.34
C LEU A 59 2.30 6.24 9.36
N TRP A 60 1.72 6.51 8.20
CA TRP A 60 0.37 7.07 8.10
C TRP A 60 -0.69 6.13 8.70
N GLN A 61 -0.61 4.84 8.37
CA GLN A 61 -1.52 3.82 8.91
C GLN A 61 -1.37 3.64 10.42
N ASP A 62 -0.14 3.71 10.93
CA ASP A 62 0.18 3.65 12.36
C ASP A 62 -0.32 4.90 13.11
N PHE A 63 -0.13 6.09 12.52
CA PHE A 63 -0.70 7.34 13.03
C PHE A 63 -2.23 7.30 13.11
N LEU A 64 -2.90 6.82 12.06
CA LEU A 64 -4.35 6.66 12.06
C LEU A 64 -4.80 5.71 13.16
N GLU A 65 -4.16 4.54 13.28
CA GLU A 65 -4.54 3.54 14.27
C GLU A 65 -4.30 4.00 15.71
N SER A 66 -3.19 4.68 15.97
CA SER A 66 -2.88 5.24 17.30
C SER A 66 -3.81 6.38 17.69
N THR A 67 -4.19 7.25 16.74
CA THR A 67 -5.08 8.39 17.00
C THR A 67 -6.54 7.97 17.15
N PHE A 68 -6.98 7.01 16.34
CA PHE A 68 -8.37 6.56 16.32
C PHE A 68 -8.43 5.03 16.39
N PRO A 69 -8.21 4.37 17.54
CA PRO A 69 -8.17 2.91 17.61
C PRO A 69 -9.43 2.25 17.04
N ALA A 70 -9.26 1.26 16.14
CA ALA A 70 -10.39 0.54 15.54
C ALA A 70 -11.10 -0.33 16.58
N TYR A 71 -10.34 -0.92 17.50
CA TYR A 71 -10.86 -1.84 18.50
C TYR A 71 -10.67 -1.30 19.91
N HIS A 72 -11.64 -1.56 20.77
CA HIS A 72 -11.56 -1.34 22.21
C HIS A 72 -12.00 -2.62 22.93
N ALA A 73 -11.49 -2.82 24.14
CA ALA A 73 -11.96 -3.90 25.00
C ALA A 73 -13.37 -3.56 25.50
N ALA A 74 -14.35 -4.40 25.20
CA ALA A 74 -15.70 -4.30 25.70
C ALA A 74 -16.06 -5.58 26.47
N PRO A 75 -16.86 -5.50 27.55
CA PRO A 75 -17.34 -6.71 28.24
C PRO A 75 -18.10 -7.62 27.29
N THR A 76 -17.86 -8.94 27.39
CA THR A 76 -18.62 -9.93 26.62
C THR A 76 -20.07 -9.96 27.08
N THR A 77 -21.02 -10.26 26.18
CA THR A 77 -22.45 -10.39 26.53
C THR A 77 -22.65 -11.37 27.68
N ALA A 78 -21.92 -12.49 27.69
CA ALA A 78 -21.95 -13.47 28.78
C ALA A 78 -21.43 -12.90 30.11
N ALA A 79 -20.40 -12.04 30.10
CA ALA A 79 -19.91 -11.37 31.30
C ALA A 79 -20.94 -10.34 31.84
N VAL A 80 -21.59 -9.59 30.94
CA VAL A 80 -22.65 -8.63 31.31
C VAL A 80 -23.86 -9.36 31.92
N GLU A 81 -24.29 -10.48 31.32
CA GLU A 81 -25.40 -11.29 31.84
C GLU A 81 -25.09 -11.89 33.22
N LYS A 82 -23.86 -12.39 33.42
CA LYS A 82 -23.44 -12.94 34.72
C LYS A 82 -23.33 -11.86 35.78
N ALA A 83 -22.79 -10.69 35.44
CA ALA A 83 -22.75 -9.54 36.34
C ALA A 83 -24.16 -9.05 36.72
N ALA A 84 -25.10 -9.04 35.78
CA ALA A 84 -26.50 -8.69 36.05
C ALA A 84 -27.21 -9.68 37.00
N ARG A 85 -26.71 -10.92 37.11
CA ARG A 85 -27.20 -11.94 38.04
C ARG A 85 -26.42 -12.01 39.36
N SER A 86 -25.42 -11.15 39.56
CA SER A 86 -24.51 -11.17 40.72
C SER A 86 -23.85 -12.53 40.94
N ASP A 87 -23.50 -13.23 39.86
CA ASP A 87 -22.83 -14.54 39.91
C ASP A 87 -21.31 -14.36 39.88
N ASP A 88 -20.75 -13.99 41.04
CA ASP A 88 -19.33 -13.67 41.20
C ASP A 88 -18.42 -14.87 40.90
N ALA A 89 -18.86 -16.09 41.24
CA ALA A 89 -18.11 -17.31 40.95
C ALA A 89 -17.98 -17.58 39.43
N ALA A 90 -19.03 -17.30 38.66
CA ALA A 90 -19.01 -17.44 37.21
C ALA A 90 -18.22 -16.33 36.50
N LEU A 91 -18.09 -15.15 37.13
CA LEU A 91 -17.24 -14.05 36.67
C LEU A 91 -15.76 -14.36 36.94
N ASP A 92 -15.41 -14.86 38.13
CA ASP A 92 -14.04 -15.26 38.47
C ASP A 92 -13.53 -16.37 37.55
N GLN A 93 -14.39 -17.33 37.21
CA GLN A 93 -14.05 -18.38 36.25
C GLN A 93 -13.85 -17.82 34.82
N ALA A 94 -14.65 -16.84 34.41
CA ALA A 94 -14.48 -16.18 33.12
C ALA A 94 -13.23 -15.29 33.09
N ALA A 95 -12.88 -14.66 34.21
CA ALA A 95 -11.65 -13.90 34.41
C ALA A 95 -10.42 -14.79 34.27
N ALA A 96 -10.41 -15.94 34.95
CA ALA A 96 -9.34 -16.94 34.87
C ALA A 96 -9.12 -17.46 33.44
N ARG A 97 -10.17 -17.45 32.60
CA ARG A 97 -10.12 -17.84 31.19
C ARG A 97 -9.90 -16.66 30.22
N SER A 98 -9.67 -15.44 30.73
CA SER A 98 -9.56 -14.21 29.91
C SER A 98 -10.77 -13.99 28.98
N ALA A 99 -11.96 -14.47 29.35
CA ALA A 99 -13.18 -14.43 28.55
C ALA A 99 -14.13 -13.29 28.94
N LEU A 100 -13.68 -12.37 29.81
CA LEU A 100 -14.48 -11.24 30.28
C LEU A 100 -14.66 -10.14 29.24
N VAL A 101 -13.68 -9.97 28.35
CA VAL A 101 -13.66 -8.88 27.37
C VAL A 101 -13.45 -9.40 25.96
N GLU A 102 -14.11 -8.75 25.00
CA GLU A 102 -13.95 -8.98 23.57
C GLU A 102 -13.52 -7.69 22.86
N PRO A 103 -12.72 -7.79 21.78
CA PRO A 103 -12.36 -6.64 20.96
C PRO A 103 -13.57 -6.22 20.13
N LYS A 104 -14.18 -5.08 20.47
CA LYS A 104 -15.32 -4.52 19.75
C LYS A 104 -14.90 -3.40 18.81
N LEU A 105 -15.43 -3.43 17.59
CA LEU A 105 -15.13 -2.40 16.57
C LEU A 105 -15.79 -1.07 16.95
N ASN A 106 -15.00 -0.01 17.00
CA ASN A 106 -15.49 1.36 17.13
C ASN A 106 -15.79 1.92 15.73
N ILE A 107 -17.06 1.84 15.33
CA ILE A 107 -17.53 2.27 14.00
C ILE A 107 -17.18 3.73 13.73
N ARG A 108 -17.34 4.62 14.73
CA ARG A 108 -17.03 6.05 14.58
C ARG A 108 -15.56 6.28 14.26
N ASN A 109 -14.66 5.63 14.99
CA ASN A 109 -13.21 5.75 14.75
C ASN A 109 -12.84 5.16 13.40
N THR A 110 -13.39 4.00 13.04
CA THR A 110 -13.16 3.36 11.75
C THR A 110 -13.58 4.27 10.60
N LEU A 111 -14.80 4.82 10.64
CA LEU A 111 -15.28 5.76 9.61
C LEU A 111 -14.45 7.05 9.57
N THR A 112 -14.06 7.59 10.72
CA THR A 112 -13.23 8.81 10.79
C THR A 112 -11.88 8.58 10.11
N LYS A 113 -11.22 7.45 10.39
CA LYS A 113 -9.97 7.07 9.72
C LYS A 113 -10.16 6.85 8.23
N THR A 114 -11.20 6.12 7.83
CA THR A 114 -11.49 5.90 6.40
C THR A 114 -11.69 7.22 5.67
N LEU A 115 -12.43 8.17 6.26
CA LEU A 115 -12.63 9.49 5.65
C LEU A 115 -11.33 10.29 5.57
N LEU A 116 -10.53 10.32 6.64
CA LEU A 116 -9.25 11.02 6.64
C LEU A 116 -8.25 10.41 5.64
N ASP A 117 -8.24 9.09 5.55
CA ASP A 117 -7.42 8.34 4.60
C ASP A 117 -7.85 8.60 3.15
N GLN A 118 -9.15 8.58 2.85
CA GLN A 118 -9.66 8.81 1.49
C GLN A 118 -9.66 10.28 1.06
N THR A 119 -9.44 11.21 1.98
CA THR A 119 -9.35 12.65 1.70
C THR A 119 -7.91 13.13 1.73
N ALA A 120 -7.40 13.49 2.92
CA ALA A 120 -6.04 14.01 3.08
C ALA A 120 -4.98 12.97 2.70
N GLY A 121 -5.15 11.72 3.15
CA GLY A 121 -4.23 10.63 2.84
C GLY A 121 -4.13 10.40 1.33
N ALA A 122 -5.25 10.21 0.67
CA ALA A 122 -5.33 9.99 -0.77
C ALA A 122 -4.79 11.20 -1.55
N ALA A 123 -5.14 12.42 -1.18
CA ALA A 123 -4.65 13.62 -1.86
C ALA A 123 -3.12 13.74 -1.77
N VAL A 124 -2.55 13.60 -0.57
CA VAL A 124 -1.09 13.67 -0.38
C VAL A 124 -0.40 12.51 -1.09
N ASN A 125 -0.91 11.28 -0.94
CA ASN A 125 -0.34 10.10 -1.58
C ASN A 125 -0.38 10.19 -3.12
N THR A 126 -1.51 10.63 -3.70
CA THR A 126 -1.63 10.83 -5.15
C THR A 126 -0.67 11.90 -5.65
N PHE A 127 -0.52 13.01 -4.92
CA PHE A 127 0.43 14.05 -5.28
C PHE A 127 1.87 13.53 -5.25
N LEU A 128 2.28 12.88 -4.15
CA LEU A 128 3.63 12.33 -4.00
C LEU A 128 3.92 11.22 -5.02
N PHE A 129 2.96 10.34 -5.27
CA PHE A 129 3.04 9.32 -6.31
C PHE A 129 3.26 9.94 -7.68
N ALA A 130 2.42 10.90 -8.09
CA ALA A 130 2.53 11.52 -9.40
C ALA A 130 3.85 12.29 -9.52
N LEU A 131 4.27 13.03 -8.50
CA LEU A 131 5.53 13.77 -8.48
C LEU A 131 6.72 12.82 -8.63
N PHE A 132 6.75 11.78 -7.80
CA PHE A 132 7.84 10.81 -7.77
C PHE A 132 7.90 10.01 -9.05
N MET A 133 6.78 9.44 -9.52
CA MET A 133 6.77 8.60 -10.72
C MET A 133 7.09 9.39 -11.97
N ASN A 134 6.58 10.61 -12.14
CA ASN A 134 6.93 11.44 -13.29
C ASN A 134 8.39 11.89 -13.23
N GLY A 135 8.90 12.27 -12.06
CA GLY A 135 10.33 12.57 -11.87
C GLY A 135 11.23 11.37 -12.14
N LEU A 136 10.88 10.20 -11.62
CA LEU A 136 11.64 8.96 -11.79
C LEU A 136 11.65 8.50 -13.25
N LYS A 137 10.50 8.56 -13.94
CA LYS A 137 10.42 8.25 -15.38
C LYS A 137 11.25 9.21 -16.22
N ALA A 138 11.28 10.50 -15.86
CA ALA A 138 12.12 11.49 -16.53
C ALA A 138 13.61 11.21 -16.29
N ALA A 139 14.00 10.85 -15.07
CA ALA A 139 15.38 10.52 -14.70
C ALA A 139 15.85 9.18 -15.29
N MET A 140 14.97 8.19 -15.36
CA MET A 140 15.23 6.83 -15.84
C MET A 140 14.64 6.58 -17.23
N ARG A 141 14.82 7.53 -18.15
CA ARG A 141 14.26 7.39 -19.50
C ARG A 141 14.92 6.22 -20.22
N ARG A 142 14.12 5.19 -20.49
CA ARG A 142 14.52 3.98 -21.24
C ARG A 142 15.11 4.37 -22.62
N PRO A 143 16.38 4.06 -22.89
CA PRO A 143 16.96 4.23 -24.23
C PRO A 143 16.26 3.35 -25.27
N ALA A 144 16.26 3.79 -26.54
CA ALA A 144 15.83 2.95 -27.65
C ALA A 144 16.83 1.79 -27.86
N GLY A 145 16.34 0.61 -28.26
CA GLY A 145 17.18 -0.57 -28.56
C GLY A 145 17.56 -1.45 -27.36
N LEU A 146 16.84 -1.34 -26.24
CA LEU A 146 16.94 -2.31 -25.13
C LEU A 146 16.05 -3.53 -25.44
N ASP A 147 16.43 -4.31 -26.44
CA ASP A 147 15.61 -5.39 -26.99
C ASP A 147 15.84 -6.75 -26.30
N SER A 148 16.78 -6.80 -25.35
CA SER A 148 17.04 -8.00 -24.55
C SER A 148 17.14 -7.70 -23.04
N PRO A 149 16.90 -8.71 -22.18
CA PRO A 149 17.03 -8.55 -20.74
C PRO A 149 18.46 -8.21 -20.29
N ALA A 150 19.47 -8.71 -21.02
CA ALA A 150 20.87 -8.42 -20.72
C ALA A 150 21.20 -6.93 -20.95
N GLN A 151 20.64 -6.33 -22.00
CA GLN A 151 20.85 -4.91 -22.29
C GLN A 151 20.18 -4.01 -21.26
N SER A 152 18.93 -4.31 -20.85
CA SER A 152 18.25 -3.52 -19.82
C SER A 152 18.96 -3.65 -18.45
N ALA A 153 19.47 -4.84 -18.11
CA ALA A 153 20.29 -5.05 -16.93
C ALA A 153 21.64 -4.30 -17.00
N ALA A 154 22.33 -4.36 -18.14
CA ALA A 154 23.58 -3.63 -18.34
C ALA A 154 23.39 -2.12 -18.26
N PHE A 155 22.29 -1.59 -18.82
CA PHE A 155 21.92 -0.19 -18.67
C PHE A 155 21.73 0.19 -17.20
N LEU A 156 21.02 -0.61 -16.41
CA LEU A 156 20.86 -0.39 -14.97
C LEU A 156 22.19 -0.43 -14.21
N ALA A 157 23.08 -1.34 -14.57
CA ALA A 157 24.40 -1.48 -13.95
C ALA A 157 25.42 -0.43 -14.42
N SER A 158 25.14 0.31 -15.49
CA SER A 158 26.09 1.26 -16.09
C SER A 158 26.38 2.49 -15.23
N GLY A 159 25.60 2.73 -14.17
CA GLY A 159 25.64 3.97 -13.39
C GLY A 159 25.00 5.18 -14.09
N ALA A 160 24.64 5.07 -15.38
CA ALA A 160 23.97 6.11 -16.15
C ALA A 160 22.44 5.96 -16.20
N ALA A 161 21.89 4.99 -15.46
CA ALA A 161 20.47 4.68 -15.51
C ALA A 161 19.57 5.75 -14.88
N ILE A 162 20.12 6.55 -13.95
CA ILE A 162 19.39 7.62 -13.26
C ILE A 162 20.14 8.92 -13.54
N ASP A 163 19.53 9.80 -14.34
CA ASP A 163 20.08 11.12 -14.66
C ASP A 163 19.12 12.21 -14.16
N TYR A 164 19.39 12.73 -12.95
CA TYR A 164 18.59 13.79 -12.35
C TYR A 164 18.73 15.14 -13.06
N ALA A 165 19.83 15.38 -13.79
CA ALA A 165 20.02 16.63 -14.51
C ALA A 165 19.03 16.79 -15.68
N ARG A 166 18.43 15.68 -16.13
CA ARG A 166 17.40 15.67 -17.18
C ARG A 166 16.00 15.97 -16.68
N VAL A 167 15.79 16.02 -15.36
CA VAL A 167 14.45 16.21 -14.80
C VAL A 167 14.07 17.69 -14.86
N ASP A 168 13.21 18.04 -15.81
CA ASP A 168 12.54 19.34 -15.79
C ASP A 168 11.40 19.33 -14.75
N TRP A 169 11.71 19.81 -13.56
CA TRP A 169 10.74 19.88 -12.46
C TRP A 169 9.51 20.76 -12.77
N ARG A 170 9.63 21.74 -13.68
CA ARG A 170 8.47 22.55 -14.09
C ARG A 170 7.53 21.73 -14.95
N ALA A 171 8.07 20.96 -15.90
CA ALA A 171 7.30 20.04 -16.72
C ALA A 171 6.67 18.92 -15.87
N VAL A 172 7.41 18.35 -14.92
CA VAL A 172 6.90 17.36 -13.96
C VAL A 172 5.73 17.93 -13.16
N LEU A 173 5.87 19.11 -12.55
CA LEU A 173 4.79 19.73 -11.78
C LEU A 173 3.57 20.07 -12.65
N ALA A 174 3.77 20.51 -13.89
CA ALA A 174 2.68 20.72 -14.83
C ALA A 174 1.95 19.41 -15.16
N GLN A 175 2.67 18.31 -15.32
CA GLN A 175 2.10 16.99 -15.54
C GLN A 175 1.33 16.48 -14.32
N VAL A 176 1.90 16.60 -13.12
CA VAL A 176 1.22 16.26 -11.85
C VAL A 176 -0.12 16.99 -11.74
N ARG A 177 -0.16 18.31 -12.02
CA ARG A 177 -1.41 19.09 -11.99
C ARG A 177 -2.47 18.56 -12.95
N ARG A 178 -2.07 18.08 -14.13
CA ARG A 178 -3.00 17.50 -15.13
C ARG A 178 -3.51 16.13 -14.70
N GLU A 179 -2.65 15.31 -14.11
CA GLU A 179 -2.96 13.93 -13.77
C GLU A 179 -3.60 13.76 -12.39
N PHE A 180 -3.47 14.75 -11.50
CA PHE A 180 -3.93 14.65 -10.11
C PHE A 180 -5.41 14.27 -10.01
N VAL A 181 -6.30 15.02 -10.67
CA VAL A 181 -7.74 14.78 -10.62
C VAL A 181 -8.13 13.46 -11.28
N PRO A 182 -7.61 13.11 -12.48
CA PRO A 182 -7.80 11.78 -13.05
C PRO A 182 -7.36 10.63 -12.14
N ILE A 183 -6.18 10.73 -11.51
CA ILE A 183 -5.64 9.65 -10.66
C ILE A 183 -6.51 9.47 -9.41
N ILE A 184 -6.84 10.54 -8.70
CA ILE A 184 -7.61 10.44 -7.46
C ILE A 184 -9.04 9.92 -7.72
N THR A 185 -9.68 10.40 -8.80
CA THR A 185 -11.05 9.98 -9.16
C THR A 185 -11.08 8.53 -9.66
N ALA A 186 -10.07 8.07 -10.40
CA ALA A 186 -9.92 6.66 -10.73
C ALA A 186 -9.73 5.83 -9.45
N GLY A 187 -8.93 6.32 -8.51
CA GLY A 187 -8.68 5.67 -7.22
C GLY A 187 -9.94 5.45 -6.38
N TRP A 188 -10.91 6.36 -6.42
CA TRP A 188 -12.18 6.21 -5.68
C TRP A 188 -13.01 5.00 -6.10
N ARG A 189 -12.73 4.35 -7.23
CA ARG A 189 -13.41 3.11 -7.65
C ARG A 189 -13.00 1.89 -6.82
N LEU A 190 -11.84 1.93 -6.19
CA LEU A 190 -11.27 0.78 -5.47
C LEU A 190 -10.89 1.13 -4.03
N TRP A 191 -10.13 2.20 -3.83
CA TRP A 191 -9.47 2.49 -2.57
C TRP A 191 -10.41 2.75 -1.38
N PRO A 192 -11.59 3.40 -1.54
CA PRO A 192 -12.51 3.57 -0.42
C PRO A 192 -12.99 2.24 0.18
N ALA A 193 -13.29 1.27 -0.69
CA ALA A 193 -13.70 -0.07 -0.26
C ALA A 193 -12.53 -0.82 0.39
N VAL A 194 -11.35 -0.76 -0.21
CA VAL A 194 -10.13 -1.38 0.35
C VAL A 194 -9.83 -0.80 1.73
N SER A 195 -9.76 0.52 1.88
CA SER A 195 -9.46 1.17 3.16
C SER A 195 -10.51 0.88 4.23
N LEU A 196 -11.80 0.86 3.89
CA LEU A 196 -12.86 0.50 4.84
C LEU A 196 -12.69 -0.94 5.33
N VAL A 197 -12.51 -1.90 4.43
CA VAL A 197 -12.29 -3.32 4.79
C VAL A 197 -11.02 -3.46 5.62
N ASN A 198 -9.95 -2.76 5.26
CA ASN A 198 -8.67 -2.83 5.95
C ASN A 198 -8.78 -2.33 7.39
N PHE A 199 -9.42 -1.18 7.60
CA PHE A 199 -9.60 -0.62 8.95
C PHE A 199 -10.63 -1.37 9.79
N ALA A 200 -11.63 -1.98 9.16
CA ALA A 200 -12.69 -2.69 9.87
C ALA A 200 -12.31 -4.12 10.29
N PHE A 201 -11.51 -4.83 9.49
CA PHE A 201 -11.25 -6.27 9.67
C PHE A 201 -9.79 -6.61 9.96
N VAL A 202 -8.84 -5.79 9.54
CA VAL A 202 -7.42 -6.08 9.72
C VAL A 202 -6.89 -5.36 10.96
N LYS A 203 -6.48 -6.15 11.96
CA LYS A 203 -6.14 -5.63 13.29
C LYS A 203 -4.73 -5.06 13.40
N THR A 204 -3.81 -5.45 12.53
CA THR A 204 -2.40 -5.07 12.62
C THR A 204 -1.96 -4.24 11.42
N VAL A 205 -1.20 -3.17 11.68
CA VAL A 205 -0.68 -2.27 10.63
C VAL A 205 0.19 -2.99 9.59
N PRO A 206 1.07 -3.95 9.95
CA PRO A 206 1.82 -4.73 8.95
C PRO A 206 0.93 -5.50 7.99
N MET A 207 -0.12 -6.16 8.50
CA MET A 207 -1.05 -6.92 7.67
C MET A 207 -1.88 -5.99 6.78
N ARG A 208 -2.24 -4.80 7.27
CA ARG A 208 -2.94 -3.80 6.47
C ARG A 208 -2.15 -3.37 5.24
N ASN A 209 -0.84 -3.18 5.40
CA ASN A 209 0.04 -2.85 4.29
C ASN A 209 0.16 -4.00 3.28
N LEU A 210 0.17 -5.26 3.74
CA LEU A 210 0.16 -6.42 2.84
C LEU A 210 -1.13 -6.47 2.00
N VAL A 211 -2.30 -6.30 2.64
CA VAL A 211 -3.60 -6.24 1.95
C VAL A 211 -3.64 -5.09 0.95
N GLY A 212 -3.14 -3.91 1.34
CA GLY A 212 -3.01 -2.76 0.45
C GLY A 212 -2.09 -3.03 -0.74
N GLY A 213 -0.95 -3.70 -0.51
CA GLY A 213 -0.04 -4.13 -1.57
C GLY A 213 -0.70 -5.08 -2.57
N LEU A 214 -1.42 -6.09 -2.09
CA LEU A 214 -2.16 -7.04 -2.93
C LEU A 214 -3.26 -6.35 -3.74
N ALA A 215 -4.00 -5.44 -3.13
CA ALA A 215 -4.96 -4.59 -3.84
C ALA A 215 -4.27 -3.74 -4.91
N GLY A 216 -3.08 -3.22 -4.62
CA GLY A 216 -2.24 -2.48 -5.58
C GLY A 216 -1.82 -3.32 -6.79
N VAL A 217 -1.47 -4.60 -6.59
CA VAL A 217 -1.20 -5.54 -7.69
C VAL A 217 -2.43 -5.71 -8.58
N GLY A 218 -3.59 -5.97 -7.97
CA GLY A 218 -4.86 -6.10 -8.70
C GLY A 218 -5.21 -4.83 -9.49
N TRP A 219 -5.01 -3.66 -8.87
CA TRP A 219 -5.20 -2.36 -9.53
C TRP A 219 -4.25 -2.15 -10.71
N GLY A 220 -2.97 -2.50 -10.54
CA GLY A 220 -1.97 -2.41 -11.61
C GLY A 220 -2.35 -3.26 -12.82
N ILE A 221 -2.85 -4.48 -12.60
CA ILE A 221 -3.33 -5.37 -13.67
C ILE A 221 -4.58 -4.79 -14.35
N TYR A 222 -5.50 -4.20 -13.58
CA TYR A 222 -6.71 -3.57 -14.13
C TYR A 222 -6.40 -2.36 -15.02
N MET A 223 -5.36 -1.59 -14.68
CA MET A 223 -4.93 -0.40 -15.40
C MET A 223 -3.99 -0.69 -16.60
N SER A 224 -3.47 -1.92 -16.70
CA SER A 224 -2.60 -2.39 -17.80
C SER A 224 -3.43 -3.02 -18.91
#